data_AF-A0A938WPZ4-F1
#
_entry.id   AF-A0A938WPZ4-F1
#
_cell.length_a   1.000
_cell.length_b   1.000
_cell.length_c   1.000
_cell.angle_alpha   90.00
_cell.angle_beta   90.00
_cell.angle_gamma   90.00
#
_symmetry.space_group_name_H-M   'P 1'
#
loop_
_entity.id
_entity.type
_entity.pdbx_description
1 polymer ?
#
loop_
_entity_poly.entity_id
_entity_poly.type
_entity_poly.pdbx_seq_one_letter_code
_entity_poly.pdbx_strand_id
1 'polypeptide(L)'
;MFIEKLNQYTEEQIIGLKNEGNQLRLLIKEQPDIEKLKLLKEAIINEATEVTLVISSNNNNLIAFSYFECISNNVIGVESYNYTENILKTIEGISIFRNLRSIVIDALYDKKLCIDELVSLEKLEELCMSFYPITKYQYPALNKLNGLKRLKIKGLDSNKLSCLPNLETLTCFNL
;
A
#
# COMPACT_ATOMS: atom_id res chain seq x y z
N MET A 1 8.47 12.84 -8.08
CA MET A 1 8.98 13.51 -6.85
C MET A 1 8.98 12.53 -5.68
N PHE A 2 9.92 12.67 -4.74
CA PHE A 2 9.98 11.87 -3.50
C PHE A 2 10.05 12.80 -2.28
N ILE A 3 9.19 12.59 -1.29
CA ILE A 3 9.14 13.38 -0.05
C ILE A 3 9.30 12.43 1.13
N GLU A 4 10.19 12.76 2.05
CA GLU A 4 10.28 12.12 3.35
C GLU A 4 10.10 13.12 4.48
N LYS A 5 9.75 12.63 5.67
CA LYS A 5 9.67 13.44 6.89
C LYS A 5 8.77 14.67 6.73
N LEU A 6 7.60 14.50 6.08
CA LEU A 6 6.62 15.58 5.86
C LEU A 6 6.33 16.38 7.15
N ASN A 7 6.24 15.69 8.29
CA ASN A 7 6.03 16.29 9.60
C ASN A 7 7.10 17.30 10.03
N GLN A 8 8.28 17.31 9.41
CA GLN A 8 9.37 18.24 9.72
C GLN A 8 9.37 19.49 8.84
N TYR A 9 8.56 19.52 7.77
CA TYR A 9 8.48 20.67 6.87
C TYR A 9 7.67 21.79 7.52
N THR A 10 8.09 23.03 7.36
CA THR A 10 7.23 24.19 7.66
C THR A 10 6.15 24.33 6.60
N GLU A 11 5.11 25.10 6.90
CA GLU A 11 4.03 25.35 5.94
C GLU A 11 4.56 26.03 4.67
N GLU A 12 5.46 27.00 4.81
CA GLU A 12 6.07 27.70 3.67
C GLU A 12 6.91 26.76 2.81
N GLN A 13 7.60 25.79 3.43
CA GLN A 13 8.35 24.77 2.70
C GLN A 13 7.43 23.88 1.87
N ILE A 14 6.25 23.52 2.39
CA ILE A 14 5.27 22.70 1.66
C ILE A 14 4.65 23.50 0.50
N ILE A 15 4.24 24.74 0.76
CA ILE A 15 3.64 25.63 -0.25
C ILE A 15 4.64 25.94 -1.39
N GLY A 16 5.93 26.02 -1.06
CA GLY A 16 6.99 26.24 -2.05
C GLY A 16 7.35 25.03 -2.91
N LEU A 17 6.79 23.85 -2.65
CA LEU A 17 7.08 22.65 -3.43
C LEU A 17 6.54 22.77 -4.86
N LYS A 18 7.26 22.15 -5.80
CA LYS A 18 6.84 22.02 -7.19
C LYS A 18 7.03 20.59 -7.64
N ASN A 19 5.99 20.03 -8.25
CA ASN A 19 6.05 18.72 -8.86
C ASN A 19 5.85 18.87 -10.37
N GLU A 20 6.94 18.72 -11.13
CA GLU A 20 6.93 18.84 -12.59
C GLU A 20 6.38 17.58 -13.28
N GLY A 21 6.30 16.46 -12.55
CA GLY A 21 5.70 15.22 -13.01
C GLY A 21 4.35 14.96 -12.36
N ASN A 22 3.72 13.84 -12.74
CA ASN A 22 2.49 13.39 -12.11
C ASN A 22 2.73 12.37 -10.98
N GLN A 23 3.95 11.90 -10.75
CA GLN A 23 4.23 10.88 -9.74
C GLN A 23 4.81 11.48 -8.45
N LEU A 24 4.20 11.11 -7.33
CA LEU A 24 4.65 11.48 -5.98
C LEU A 24 4.80 10.23 -5.11
N ARG A 25 5.97 10.07 -4.49
CA ARG A 25 6.22 9.02 -3.49
C ARG A 25 6.39 9.65 -2.13
N LEU A 26 5.59 9.22 -1.15
CA LEU A 26 5.61 9.72 0.22
C LEU A 26 6.19 8.67 1.16
N LEU A 27 7.34 8.93 1.76
CA LEU A 27 7.94 8.06 2.76
C LEU A 27 7.36 8.35 4.15
N ILE A 28 6.67 7.36 4.70
CA ILE A 28 5.96 7.40 5.96
C ILE A 28 6.76 6.62 7.01
N LYS A 29 7.45 7.35 7.89
CA LYS A 29 8.21 6.79 9.03
C LYS A 29 7.44 6.92 10.35
N GLU A 30 6.38 7.71 10.37
CA GLU A 30 5.48 7.99 11.49
C GLU A 30 4.14 8.46 10.94
N GLN A 31 3.10 8.51 11.79
CA GLN A 31 1.78 9.00 11.39
C GLN A 31 1.92 10.43 10.84
N PRO A 32 1.46 10.71 9.61
CA PRO A 32 1.53 12.05 9.05
C PRO A 32 0.65 13.04 9.82
N ASP A 33 1.07 14.28 9.86
CA ASP A 33 0.24 15.41 10.25
C ASP A 33 -0.82 15.67 9.16
N ILE A 34 -2.10 15.71 9.56
CA ILE A 34 -3.23 15.86 8.65
C ILE A 34 -3.22 17.23 7.95
N GLU A 35 -2.88 18.30 8.67
CA GLU A 35 -2.86 19.64 8.10
C GLU A 35 -1.71 19.77 7.10
N LYS A 36 -0.56 19.13 7.36
CA LYS A 36 0.54 19.08 6.38
C LYS A 36 0.19 18.27 5.14
N LEU A 37 -0.58 17.18 5.27
CA LEU A 37 -1.09 16.44 4.10
C LEU A 37 -2.07 17.28 3.28
N LYS A 38 -2.94 18.07 3.92
CA LYS A 38 -3.85 19.00 3.23
C LYS A 38 -3.07 20.09 2.49
N LEU A 39 -2.09 20.72 3.13
CA LEU A 39 -1.21 21.70 2.49
C LEU A 39 -0.45 21.09 1.30
N LEU A 40 0.07 19.87 1.47
CA LEU A 40 0.77 19.17 0.40
C LEU A 40 -0.16 18.91 -0.79
N LYS A 41 -1.42 18.54 -0.50
CA LYS A 41 -2.43 18.34 -1.53
C LYS A 41 -2.63 19.62 -2.34
N GLU A 42 -2.87 20.73 -1.66
CA GLU A 42 -3.09 22.03 -2.29
C GLU A 42 -1.86 22.52 -3.09
N ALA A 43 -0.66 22.25 -2.59
CA ALA A 43 0.57 22.68 -3.22
C ALA A 43 0.90 21.91 -4.52
N ILE A 44 0.80 20.58 -4.51
CA ILE A 44 1.38 19.75 -5.59
C ILE A 44 0.56 18.52 -6.02
N ILE A 45 -0.60 18.22 -5.41
CA ILE A 45 -1.41 17.03 -5.76
C ILE A 45 -2.69 17.48 -6.46
N ASN A 46 -2.66 17.42 -7.79
CA ASN A 46 -3.84 17.63 -8.64
C ASN A 46 -4.51 16.29 -9.01
N GLU A 47 -5.59 16.32 -9.78
CA GLU A 47 -6.35 15.12 -10.19
C GLU A 47 -5.51 14.08 -10.96
N ALA A 48 -4.51 14.53 -11.72
CA ALA A 48 -3.63 13.64 -12.49
C ALA A 48 -2.48 13.08 -11.65
N THR A 49 -2.28 13.56 -10.42
CA THR A 49 -1.17 13.16 -9.58
C THR A 49 -1.40 11.76 -9.00
N GLU A 50 -0.44 10.87 -9.24
CA GLU A 50 -0.38 9.50 -8.76
C GLU A 50 0.53 9.43 -7.53
N VAL A 51 -0.05 9.09 -6.38
CA VAL A 51 0.64 9.00 -5.10
C VAL A 51 0.91 7.54 -4.75
N THR A 52 2.15 7.25 -4.39
CA THR A 52 2.52 5.99 -3.73
C THR A 52 2.92 6.27 -2.29
N LEU A 53 2.28 5.59 -1.34
CA LEU A 53 2.64 5.63 0.07
C LEU A 53 3.69 4.55 0.34
N VAL A 54 4.85 4.95 0.85
CA VAL A 54 5.95 4.06 1.21
C VAL A 54 6.07 4.04 2.73
N ILE A 55 5.51 3.03 3.38
CA ILE A 55 5.41 2.89 4.82
C ILE A 55 6.57 2.04 5.34
N SER A 56 7.49 2.67 6.07
CA SER A 56 8.69 2.06 6.62
C SER A 56 8.97 2.62 8.02
N SER A 57 7.93 2.62 8.86
CA SER A 57 8.02 3.05 10.26
C SER A 57 8.67 1.97 11.14
N ASN A 58 9.11 2.36 12.34
CA ASN A 58 9.51 1.41 13.36
C ASN A 58 8.36 0.48 13.77
N ASN A 59 7.11 0.91 13.62
CA ASN A 59 5.93 0.09 13.84
C ASN A 59 4.80 0.51 12.88
N ASN A 60 4.69 -0.17 11.75
CA ASN A 60 3.69 0.13 10.72
C ASN A 60 2.24 -0.05 11.23
N ASN A 61 2.01 -0.79 12.31
CA ASN A 61 0.69 -0.91 12.92
C ASN A 61 0.16 0.41 13.51
N LEU A 62 1.04 1.40 13.72
CA LEU A 62 0.65 2.72 14.23
C LEU A 62 0.21 3.67 13.12
N ILE A 63 0.31 3.27 11.85
CA ILE A 63 -0.07 4.10 10.70
C ILE A 63 -1.52 3.80 10.34
N ALA A 64 -2.42 4.67 10.79
CA ALA A 64 -3.83 4.61 10.41
C ALA A 64 -4.03 5.20 9.02
N PHE A 65 -4.64 4.43 8.11
CA PHE A 65 -4.91 4.89 6.75
C PHE A 65 -5.87 6.08 6.70
N SER A 66 -6.77 6.24 7.67
CA SER A 66 -7.73 7.35 7.74
C SER A 66 -7.08 8.75 7.69
N TYR A 67 -5.84 8.90 8.12
CA TYR A 67 -5.13 10.19 8.05
C TYR A 67 -4.80 10.62 6.62
N PHE A 68 -4.83 9.70 5.65
CA PHE A 68 -4.58 9.96 4.24
C PHE A 68 -5.87 10.25 3.47
N GLU A 69 -7.03 10.35 4.14
CA GLU A 69 -8.33 10.55 3.51
C GLU A 69 -8.34 11.73 2.53
N CYS A 70 -7.68 12.83 2.89
CA CYS A 70 -7.64 14.04 2.05
C CYS A 70 -7.00 13.80 0.68
N ILE A 71 -6.07 12.84 0.54
CA ILE A 71 -5.39 12.48 -0.71
C ILE A 71 -5.79 11.10 -1.24
N SER A 72 -6.79 10.46 -0.64
CA SER A 72 -7.15 9.05 -0.89
C SER A 72 -7.41 8.73 -2.37
N ASN A 73 -8.04 9.65 -3.11
CA ASN A 73 -8.30 9.51 -4.54
C ASN A 73 -7.04 9.47 -5.41
N ASN A 74 -5.93 10.03 -4.93
CA ASN A 74 -4.66 10.07 -5.65
C ASN A 74 -3.76 8.89 -5.30
N VAL A 75 -4.06 8.14 -4.23
CA VAL A 75 -3.24 7.00 -3.81
C VAL A 75 -3.49 5.81 -4.74
N ILE A 76 -2.44 5.43 -5.45
CA ILE A 76 -2.46 4.36 -6.46
C ILE A 76 -1.55 3.19 -6.08
N GLY A 77 -0.69 3.39 -5.09
CA GLY A 77 0.26 2.40 -4.61
C GLY A 77 0.45 2.50 -3.10
N VAL A 78 0.53 1.34 -2.44
CA VAL A 78 0.93 1.25 -1.02
C VAL A 78 2.04 0.21 -0.92
N GLU A 79 3.18 0.61 -0.39
CA GLU A 79 4.32 -0.25 -0.08
C GLU A 79 4.53 -0.27 1.43
N SER A 80 4.37 -1.41 2.07
CA SER A 80 4.56 -1.62 3.50
C SER A 80 5.80 -2.49 3.74
N TYR A 81 6.84 -1.87 4.29
CA TYR A 81 8.12 -2.48 4.58
C TYR A 81 8.29 -2.65 6.09
N ASN A 82 8.19 -3.90 6.56
CA ASN A 82 8.13 -4.23 7.98
C ASN A 82 9.46 -4.86 8.46
N TYR A 83 10.54 -4.08 8.45
CA TYR A 83 11.90 -4.58 8.70
C TYR A 83 12.32 -4.59 10.19
N THR A 84 11.52 -4.01 11.08
CA THR A 84 11.75 -4.03 12.54
C THR A 84 11.09 -5.24 13.18
N GLU A 85 11.35 -5.49 14.47
CA GLU A 85 10.72 -6.60 15.23
C GLU A 85 9.18 -6.53 15.31
N ASN A 86 8.56 -5.45 14.85
CA ASN A 86 7.11 -5.26 14.86
C ASN A 86 6.45 -5.89 13.64
N ILE A 87 5.88 -7.07 13.85
CA ILE A 87 5.05 -7.78 12.88
C ILE A 87 3.83 -6.92 12.49
N LEU A 88 3.59 -6.73 11.19
CA LEU A 88 2.35 -6.12 10.68
C LEU A 88 1.15 -7.01 10.97
N LYS A 89 0.20 -6.51 11.76
CA LYS A 89 -0.99 -7.25 12.22
C LYS A 89 -2.24 -6.92 11.43
N THR A 90 -2.30 -5.74 10.82
CA THR A 90 -3.50 -5.26 10.14
C THR A 90 -3.15 -4.33 8.97
N ILE A 91 -4.03 -4.33 7.96
CA ILE A 91 -4.11 -3.32 6.91
C ILE A 91 -5.52 -2.69 6.87
N GLU A 92 -6.21 -2.72 8.01
CA GLU A 92 -7.56 -2.20 8.15
C GLU A 92 -7.66 -0.72 7.74
N GLY A 93 -8.70 -0.40 6.98
CA GLY A 93 -8.94 0.92 6.42
C GLY A 93 -8.23 1.18 5.10
N ILE A 94 -7.51 0.22 4.52
CA ILE A 94 -6.87 0.39 3.19
C ILE A 94 -7.90 0.62 2.08
N SER A 95 -9.14 0.17 2.27
CA SER A 95 -10.26 0.34 1.34
C SER A 95 -10.65 1.80 1.07
N ILE A 96 -10.15 2.77 1.84
CA ILE A 96 -10.34 4.20 1.51
C ILE A 96 -9.69 4.59 0.19
N PHE A 97 -8.63 3.87 -0.25
CA PHE A 97 -7.89 4.16 -1.48
C PHE A 97 -8.57 3.51 -2.69
N ARG A 98 -9.71 4.05 -3.12
CA ARG A 98 -10.51 3.47 -4.21
C ARG A 98 -9.79 3.36 -5.56
N ASN A 99 -8.71 4.11 -5.75
CA ASN A 99 -7.86 4.09 -6.95
C ASN A 99 -6.57 3.28 -6.80
N LEU A 100 -6.43 2.52 -5.71
CA LEU A 100 -5.28 1.69 -5.42
C LEU A 100 -5.13 0.58 -6.47
N ARG A 101 -3.96 0.55 -7.12
CA ARG A 101 -3.58 -0.38 -8.19
C ARG A 101 -2.53 -1.38 -7.76
N SER A 102 -1.64 -1.00 -6.84
CA SER A 102 -0.52 -1.84 -6.42
C SER A 102 -0.36 -1.87 -4.91
N ILE A 103 -0.17 -3.07 -4.35
CA ILE A 103 0.11 -3.29 -2.94
C ILE A 103 1.32 -4.18 -2.79
N VAL A 104 2.30 -3.68 -2.03
CA VAL A 104 3.45 -4.45 -1.56
C VAL A 104 3.36 -4.56 -0.04
N ILE A 105 3.35 -5.78 0.46
CA ILE A 105 3.50 -6.10 1.89
C ILE A 105 4.75 -6.97 2.01
N ASP A 106 5.84 -6.34 2.42
CA ASP A 106 7.17 -6.95 2.46
C ASP A 106 7.66 -7.08 3.91
N ALA A 107 8.62 -8.00 4.10
CA ALA A 107 9.17 -8.38 5.40
C ALA A 107 8.10 -8.86 6.42
N LEU A 108 8.18 -8.49 7.70
CA LEU A 108 7.44 -9.11 8.81
C LEU A 108 5.94 -8.77 8.82
N TYR A 109 5.09 -9.73 8.44
CA TYR A 109 3.64 -9.67 8.63
C TYR A 109 3.08 -10.92 9.30
N ASP A 110 1.95 -10.75 9.99
CA ASP A 110 1.30 -11.82 10.74
C ASP A 110 0.85 -12.92 9.76
N LYS A 111 1.08 -14.18 10.13
CA LYS A 111 0.61 -15.33 9.35
C LYS A 111 -0.92 -15.33 9.15
N LYS A 112 -1.66 -14.65 10.03
CA LYS A 112 -3.11 -14.44 10.00
C LYS A 112 -3.50 -13.03 9.52
N LEU A 113 -2.60 -12.27 8.92
CA LEU A 113 -2.92 -10.95 8.38
C LEU A 113 -4.16 -11.05 7.49
N CYS A 114 -5.21 -10.34 7.88
CA CYS A 114 -6.46 -10.28 7.12
C CYS A 114 -6.26 -9.35 5.92
N ILE A 115 -6.59 -9.84 4.73
CA ILE A 115 -6.49 -9.07 3.48
C ILE A 115 -7.85 -8.93 2.79
N ASP A 116 -8.95 -9.15 3.51
CA ASP A 116 -10.31 -9.15 2.96
C ASP A 116 -10.70 -7.80 2.35
N GLU A 117 -10.23 -6.67 2.92
CA GLU A 117 -10.49 -5.35 2.37
C GLU A 117 -9.95 -5.18 0.94
N LEU A 118 -8.92 -5.93 0.55
CA LEU A 118 -8.36 -5.85 -0.80
C LEU A 118 -9.38 -6.29 -1.87
N VAL A 119 -10.34 -7.13 -1.51
CA VAL A 119 -11.40 -7.60 -2.41
C VAL A 119 -12.31 -6.45 -2.84
N SER A 120 -12.41 -5.38 -2.03
CA SER A 120 -13.22 -4.20 -2.35
C SER A 120 -12.52 -3.20 -3.29
N LEU A 121 -11.24 -3.41 -3.58
CA LEU A 121 -10.43 -2.53 -4.41
C LEU A 121 -10.53 -2.94 -5.89
N GLU A 122 -11.55 -2.42 -6.57
CA GLU A 122 -11.88 -2.78 -7.97
C GLU A 122 -10.74 -2.53 -8.97
N LYS A 123 -9.83 -1.61 -8.65
CA LYS A 123 -8.69 -1.24 -9.49
C LYS A 123 -7.38 -1.94 -9.11
N LEU A 124 -7.39 -2.84 -8.12
CA LEU A 124 -6.19 -3.54 -7.68
C LEU A 124 -5.71 -4.52 -8.75
N GLU A 125 -4.52 -4.26 -9.29
CA GLU A 125 -3.91 -5.07 -10.36
C GLU A 125 -2.67 -5.82 -9.87
N GLU A 126 -2.00 -5.35 -8.82
CA GLU A 126 -0.76 -5.95 -8.30
C GLU A 126 -0.81 -6.24 -6.81
N LEU A 127 -0.38 -7.44 -6.44
CA LEU A 127 -0.18 -7.85 -5.05
C LEU A 127 1.18 -8.53 -4.89
N CYS A 128 1.98 -8.01 -3.97
CA CYS A 128 3.26 -8.58 -3.58
C CYS A 128 3.25 -8.95 -2.10
N MET A 129 3.42 -10.24 -1.80
CA MET A 129 3.60 -10.83 -0.47
C MET A 129 4.69 -11.90 -0.54
N SER A 130 5.92 -11.49 -0.87
CA SER A 130 7.00 -12.42 -1.28
C SER A 130 8.01 -12.79 -0.19
N PHE A 131 7.93 -12.19 1.00
CA PHE A 131 8.95 -12.42 2.03
C PHE A 131 8.61 -13.57 2.98
N TYR A 132 7.36 -13.64 3.46
CA TYR A 132 6.87 -14.73 4.30
C TYR A 132 5.87 -15.61 3.56
N PRO A 133 5.84 -16.94 3.81
CA PRO A 133 4.82 -17.79 3.24
C PRO A 133 3.41 -17.30 3.59
N ILE A 134 2.54 -17.13 2.59
CA ILE A 134 1.11 -17.02 2.87
C ILE A 134 0.59 -18.32 3.46
N THR A 135 -0.53 -18.24 4.17
CA THR A 135 -1.14 -19.38 4.82
C THR A 135 -2.60 -19.54 4.40
N LYS A 136 -3.27 -20.55 4.95
CA LYS A 136 -4.70 -20.79 4.75
C LYS A 136 -5.59 -19.56 5.00
N TYR A 137 -5.12 -18.58 5.77
CA TYR A 137 -5.88 -17.38 6.11
C TYR A 137 -5.99 -16.37 4.95
N GLN A 138 -5.01 -16.33 4.03
CA GLN A 138 -5.01 -15.36 2.93
C GLN A 138 -5.74 -15.87 1.67
N TYR A 139 -5.84 -17.20 1.47
CA TYR A 139 -6.49 -17.78 0.28
C TYR A 139 -7.92 -17.31 0.03
N PRO A 140 -8.83 -17.22 1.03
CA PRO A 140 -10.21 -16.81 0.76
C PRO A 140 -10.35 -15.44 0.10
N ALA A 141 -9.50 -14.48 0.49
CA ALA A 141 -9.47 -13.15 -0.12
C ALA A 141 -8.70 -13.17 -1.44
N LEU A 142 -7.53 -13.82 -1.48
CA LEU A 142 -6.72 -13.95 -2.70
C LEU A 142 -7.54 -14.51 -3.87
N ASN A 143 -8.34 -15.55 -3.60
CA ASN A 143 -9.22 -16.22 -4.57
C ASN A 143 -10.39 -15.34 -5.07
N LYS A 144 -10.61 -14.16 -4.49
CA LYS A 144 -11.62 -13.19 -4.91
C LYS A 144 -11.01 -11.99 -5.64
N LEU A 145 -9.68 -11.89 -5.75
CA LEU A 145 -9.00 -10.81 -6.46
C LEU A 145 -9.01 -11.03 -7.98
N ASN A 146 -10.21 -11.05 -8.56
CA ASN A 146 -10.39 -11.37 -9.98
C ASN A 146 -9.75 -10.36 -10.93
N GLY A 147 -9.57 -9.10 -10.51
CA GLY A 147 -8.91 -8.05 -11.30
C GLY A 147 -7.37 -8.11 -11.29
N LEU A 148 -6.78 -9.00 -10.50
CA LEU A 148 -5.34 -9.06 -10.30
C LEU A 148 -4.62 -9.52 -11.58
N LYS A 149 -3.68 -8.70 -12.06
CA LYS A 149 -2.83 -8.98 -13.23
C LYS A 149 -1.47 -9.53 -12.84
N ARG A 150 -0.92 -9.08 -11.70
CA ARG A 150 0.43 -9.44 -11.24
C ARG A 150 0.38 -9.92 -9.80
N LEU A 151 0.83 -11.15 -9.57
CA LEU A 151 0.93 -11.75 -8.25
C LEU A 151 2.36 -12.19 -7.98
N LYS A 152 2.94 -11.64 -6.92
CA LYS A 152 4.27 -12.02 -6.41
C LYS A 152 4.11 -12.55 -4.99
N ILE A 153 4.34 -13.84 -4.77
CA ILE A 153 3.93 -14.48 -3.52
C ILE A 153 4.90 -15.58 -3.06
N LYS A 154 5.04 -15.77 -1.74
CA LYS A 154 5.80 -16.88 -1.15
C LYS A 154 4.87 -17.94 -0.57
N GLY A 155 5.21 -19.21 -0.73
CA GLY A 155 4.46 -20.32 -0.12
C GLY A 155 3.10 -20.59 -0.74
N LEU A 156 2.97 -20.39 -2.06
CA LEU A 156 1.74 -20.67 -2.79
C LEU A 156 1.52 -22.18 -2.88
N ASP A 157 0.33 -22.62 -2.47
CA ASP A 157 -0.20 -23.96 -2.56
C ASP A 157 -1.24 -23.97 -3.66
N SER A 158 -0.86 -24.51 -4.82
CA SER A 158 -1.70 -24.53 -6.02
C SER A 158 -3.02 -25.28 -5.82
N ASN A 159 -3.12 -26.18 -4.83
CA ASN A 159 -4.36 -26.90 -4.54
C ASN A 159 -5.41 -26.03 -3.84
N LYS A 160 -5.01 -24.87 -3.32
CA LYS A 160 -5.89 -23.91 -2.61
C LYS A 160 -6.20 -22.66 -3.43
N LEU A 161 -5.42 -22.41 -4.48
CA LEU A 161 -5.63 -21.29 -5.38
C LEU A 161 -6.80 -21.61 -6.31
N SER A 162 -7.80 -20.73 -6.35
CA SER A 162 -8.86 -20.78 -7.36
C SER A 162 -8.40 -20.13 -8.67
N CYS A 163 -9.26 -20.12 -9.69
CA CYS A 163 -9.00 -19.39 -10.91
C CYS A 163 -8.80 -17.88 -10.62
N LEU A 164 -7.66 -17.33 -11.05
CA LEU A 164 -7.39 -15.88 -11.13
C LEU A 164 -7.43 -15.49 -12.62
N PRO A 165 -8.61 -15.16 -13.16
CA PRO A 165 -8.85 -15.19 -14.61
C PRO A 165 -8.06 -14.14 -15.39
N ASN A 166 -7.66 -13.04 -14.74
CA ASN A 166 -6.93 -11.93 -15.37
C ASN A 166 -5.44 -11.92 -15.05
N LEU A 167 -4.91 -12.98 -14.44
CA LEU A 167 -3.51 -13.04 -14.01
C LEU A 167 -2.59 -13.19 -15.23
N GLU A 168 -1.80 -12.15 -15.50
CA GLU A 168 -0.82 -12.09 -16.59
C GLU A 168 0.55 -12.60 -16.13
N THR A 169 0.91 -12.36 -14.87
CA THR A 169 2.22 -12.74 -14.32
C THR A 169 2.08 -13.29 -12.91
N LEU A 170 2.63 -14.48 -12.70
CA LEU A 170 2.77 -15.11 -11.39
C LEU A 170 4.25 -15.37 -11.09
N THR A 171 4.75 -14.77 -10.02
CA THR A 171 6.08 -15.09 -9.47
C THR A 171 5.91 -15.74 -8.10
N CYS A 172 6.34 -17.00 -7.99
CA CYS A 172 6.23 -17.77 -6.76
C CYS A 172 7.61 -18.06 -6.16
N PHE A 173 7.80 -17.72 -4.89
CA PHE A 173 9.01 -18.06 -4.13
C PHE A 173 8.72 -19.33 -3.33
N ASN A 174 9.25 -20.46 -3.78
CA ASN A 174 9.07 -21.78 -3.14
C ASN A 174 10.42 -22.32 -2.67
N LEU A 175 11.08 -21.61 -1.76
CA LEU A 175 12.24 -22.08 -0.99
C LEU A 175 12.19 -21.50 0.43
#